data_AF-A0A2N4WPY1-F1
#
_entry.id   AF-A0A2N4WPY1-F1
#
_cell.length_a   1.000
_cell.length_b   1.000
_cell.length_c   1.000
_cell.angle_alpha   90.00
_cell.angle_beta   90.00
_cell.angle_gamma   90.00
#
_symmetry.space_group_name_H-M   'P 1'
#
loop_
_entity.id
_entity.type
_entity.pdbx_description
1 polymer ?
#
loop_
_entity_poly.entity_id
_entity_poly.type
_entity_poly.pdbx_seq_one_letter_code
_entity_poly.pdbx_strand_id
1 'polypeptide(L)' 'MGDLILNYRACGAECREDWLRMLAHDNGLPLVAVQQLADELGEREDFGELVRLCEYGGSIAS' A
#
# COMPACT_ATOMS: atom_id res chain seq x y z
N MET A 1 18.87 6.76 8.33
CA MET A 1 17.90 5.66 8.39
C MET A 1 16.70 6.13 9.21
N GLY A 2 15.83 6.97 8.64
CA GLY A 2 14.78 7.68 9.39
C GLY A 2 13.47 7.89 8.65
N ASP A 3 13.39 7.58 7.36
CA ASP A 3 12.28 8.05 6.52
C ASP A 3 11.22 6.99 6.19
N LEU A 4 11.53 5.69 6.32
CA LEU A 4 10.58 4.60 6.00
C LEU A 4 9.48 4.41 7.06
N ILE A 5 9.72 4.88 8.28
CA ILE A 5 8.76 4.83 9.39
C ILE A 5 7.75 6.01 9.36
N LEU A 6 7.98 7.03 8.53
CA LEU A 6 7.15 8.24 8.55
C LEU A 6 5.92 8.24 7.63
N ASN A 7 5.79 7.34 6.65
CA ASN A 7 4.68 7.43 5.68
C ASN A 7 3.35 6.83 6.14
N TYR A 8 3.36 5.84 7.05
CA TYR A 8 2.10 5.23 7.51
C TYR A 8 1.33 6.14 8.49
N ARG A 9 2.03 6.85 9.40
CA ARG A 9 1.41 7.80 10.32
C ARG A 9 0.84 9.04 9.64
N ALA A 10 1.43 9.47 8.52
CA ALA A 10 0.89 10.57 7.73
C ALA A 10 -0.49 10.23 7.14
N CYS A 11 -0.75 8.96 6.89
CA CYS A 11 -2.06 8.44 6.47
C CYS A 11 -2.96 8.03 7.66
N GLY A 12 -2.53 8.27 8.91
CA GLY A 12 -3.29 7.88 10.11
C GLY A 12 -3.20 6.39 10.47
N ALA A 13 -2.37 5.60 9.79
CA ALA A 13 -2.28 4.17 10.03
C ALA A 13 -1.44 3.86 11.27
N GLU A 14 -1.96 3.00 12.14
CA GLU A 14 -1.25 2.54 13.33
C GLU A 14 -0.20 1.47 12.99
N CYS A 15 -0.45 0.67 11.95
CA CYS A 15 0.36 -0.48 11.53
C CYS A 15 0.39 -0.63 10.00
N ARG A 16 1.36 -1.41 9.47
CA ARG A 16 1.42 -1.79 8.04
C ARG A 16 0.10 -2.36 7.53
N GLU A 17 -0.53 -3.22 8.32
CA GLU A 17 -1.79 -3.86 7.94
C GLU A 17 -2.94 -2.87 7.80
N ASP A 18 -3.00 -1.87 8.69
CA ASP A 18 -4.00 -0.80 8.64
C ASP A 18 -3.78 0.11 7.42
N TRP A 19 -2.51 0.40 7.12
CA TRP A 19 -2.15 1.15 5.92
C TRP A 19 -2.52 0.40 4.63
N LEU A 20 -2.25 -0.90 4.54
CA LEU A 20 -2.65 -1.73 3.38
C LEU A 20 -4.17 -1.79 3.22
N ARG A 21 -4.90 -1.81 4.34
CA ARG A 21 -6.37 -1.77 4.34
C ARG A 21 -6.90 -0.45 3.80
N MET A 22 -6.31 0.67 4.21
CA MET A 22 -6.67 1.99 3.66
C MET A 22 -6.30 2.10 2.18
N LEU A 23 -5.10 1.67 1.79
CA LEU A 23 -4.66 1.69 0.40
C LEU A 23 -5.58 0.85 -0.51
N ALA A 24 -5.98 -0.34 -0.06
CA ALA A 24 -6.94 -1.18 -0.75
C ALA A 24 -8.31 -0.51 -0.88
N HIS A 25 -8.81 0.07 0.21
CA HIS A 25 -10.09 0.77 0.22
C HIS A 25 -10.12 1.99 -0.71
N ASP A 26 -9.08 2.83 -0.65
CA ASP A 26 -8.97 4.06 -1.45
C ASP A 26 -8.91 3.78 -2.95
N ASN A 27 -8.24 2.69 -3.33
CA ASN A 27 -8.09 2.27 -4.73
C ASN A 27 -9.17 1.29 -5.21
N GLY A 28 -10.16 0.95 -4.36
CA GLY A 28 -11.20 -0.02 -4.70
C GLY A 28 -10.68 -1.44 -4.96
N LEU A 29 -9.50 -1.77 -4.43
CA LEU A 29 -8.83 -3.05 -4.64
C LEU A 29 -9.12 -4.03 -3.50
N PRO A 30 -9.09 -5.35 -3.77
CA PRO A 30 -9.20 -6.35 -2.73
C PRO A 30 -7.93 -6.36 -1.86
N LEU A 31 -8.11 -6.31 -0.53
CA LEU A 31 -7.04 -6.29 0.45
C LEU A 31 -6.05 -7.46 0.30
N VAL A 32 -6.51 -8.63 -0.15
CA VAL A 32 -5.64 -9.79 -0.40
C VAL A 32 -4.67 -9.57 -1.57
N ALA A 33 -5.06 -8.79 -2.59
CA ALA A 33 -4.17 -8.47 -3.71
C ALA A 33 -3.11 -7.44 -3.27
N VAL A 34 -3.53 -6.43 -2.52
CA VAL A 34 -2.62 -5.39 -1.98
C VAL A 34 -1.62 -6.00 -0.98
N GLN A 35 -2.05 -6.95 -0.14
CA GLN A 35 -1.14 -7.68 0.76
C GLN A 35 -0.11 -8.52 0.02
N GLN A 36 -0.51 -9.23 -1.05
CA GLN A 36 0.42 -10.02 -1.86
C GLN A 36 1.47 -9.13 -2.54
N LEU A 37 1.03 -8.04 -3.18
CA LEU A 37 1.95 -7.06 -3.76
C LEU A 37 2.90 -6.47 -2.72
N ALA A 38 2.38 -6.18 -1.52
CA ALA A 38 3.20 -5.65 -0.43
C ALA A 38 4.18 -6.68 0.14
N ASP A 39 3.89 -7.98 0.02
CA ASP A 39 4.79 -9.07 0.41
C ASP A 39 5.94 -9.18 -0.62
N GLU A 40 5.61 -9.20 -1.91
CA GLU A 40 6.58 -9.25 -3.01
C GLU A 40 7.49 -8.01 -3.07
N LEU A 41 6.94 -6.83 -2.79
CA LEU A 41 7.69 -5.57 -2.76
C LEU A 41 8.33 -5.29 -1.40
N GLY A 42 7.84 -5.95 -0.33
CA GLY A 42 8.36 -5.83 1.02
C GLY A 42 9.80 -6.31 1.13
N GLU A 43 10.19 -7.34 0.38
CA GLU A 43 11.59 -7.79 0.29
C GLU A 43 12.51 -6.76 -0.39
N ARG A 44 11.94 -5.85 -1.17
CA ARG A 44 12.65 -4.79 -1.91
C ARG A 44 12.56 -3.43 -1.23
N GLU A 45 11.84 -3.35 -0.10
CA GLU A 45 11.49 -2.12 0.63
C GLU A 45 10.88 -1.02 -0.27
N ASP A 46 10.26 -1.41 -1.39
CA ASP A 46 9.78 -0.47 -2.42
C ASP A 46 8.29 -0.17 -2.26
N PHE A 47 7.99 0.60 -1.22
CA PHE A 47 6.62 1.02 -0.89
C PHE A 47 6.04 2.03 -1.89
N GLY A 48 6.90 2.77 -2.61
CA GLY A 48 6.46 3.73 -3.62
C GLY A 48 5.86 3.04 -4.84
N GLU A 49 6.48 1.95 -5.30
CA GLU A 49 5.95 1.17 -6.42
C GLU A 49 4.65 0.45 -6.05
N LEU A 50 4.49 0.01 -4.79
CA LEU A 50 3.24 -0.56 -4.30
C LEU A 50 2.06 0.41 -4.46
N VAL A 51 2.24 1.67 -4.04
CA VAL A 51 1.21 2.71 -4.18
C VAL A 51 0.89 2.93 -5.66
N ARG A 52 1.91 3.09 -6.51
CA ARG A 52 1.74 3.26 -7.97
C ARG A 52 0.94 2.13 -8.61
N LEU A 53 1.23 0.88 -8.24
CA LEU A 53 0.53 -0.29 -8.76
C LEU A 53 -0.92 -0.35 -8.28
N CYS A 54 -1.18 0.02 -7.03
CA CYS A 54 -2.54 0.10 -6.50
C CYS A 54 -3.36 1.18 -7.21
N GLU A 55 -2.80 2.36 -7.43
CA GLU A 55 -3.44 3.45 -8.19
C GLU A 55 -3.74 3.05 -9.63
N TYR A 56 -2.81 2.37 -10.30
CA TYR A 56 -2.99 1.90 -11.67
C TYR A 56 -4.05 0.78 -11.77
N GLY A 57 -4.06 -0.14 -10.80
CA GLY A 57 -5.04 -1.24 -10.75
C GLY A 57 -6.46 -0.77 -10.45
N GLY A 58 -6.63 0.24 -9.58
CA GLY A 58 -7.92 0.86 -9.28
C GLY A 58 -8.52 1.61 -10.48
N SER A 59 -7.67 2.21 -11.32
CA SER A 59 -8.10 2.97 -12.50
C SER A 59 -8.74 2.11 -13.60
N ILE A 60 -8.52 0.79 -13.65
CA ILE A 60 -9.13 -0.10 -14.65
C ILE A 60 -10.57 -0.48 -14.29
N ALA A 61 -10.99 -0.23 -13.04
CA ALA A 61 -12.32 -0.58 -12.56
C ALA A 61 -13.38 0.55 -12.69
N SER A 62 -13.07 1.67 -13.38
CA SER A 62 -13.99 2.80 -13.55
C SER A 62 -14.87 2.72 -14.80
#